data_AF-A0A8T7IBB0-F1
#
_entry.id   AF-A0A8T7IBB0-F1
#
_cell.length_a   1.000
_cell.length_b   1.000
_cell.length_c   1.000
_cell.angle_alpha   90.00
_cell.angle_beta   90.00
_cell.angle_gamma   90.00
#
_symmetry.space_group_name_H-M   'P 1'
#
loop_
_entity.id
_entity.type
_entity.pdbx_description
1 polymer ?
#
loop_
_entity_poly.entity_id
_entity_poly.type
_entity_poly.pdbx_seq_one_letter_code
_entity_poly.pdbx_strand_id
1 'polypeptide(L)'
;MLNQVFTSGLIKRAIASLSIACFGLTAFADDDTNTIVEPLITTTWSQSGGYNPNFTYNSKTPLFGNKRAPVGCIAVAFGQVLNYYGYPKKGIGANQYCNGGGSVYSCTDVIEANFYLARYNWNAMPNALNYSSSQESIDAVSTLLFHIGAAVNVTYGKEGSAAKLGNPAVIYNFRRHFNMPELESKYRRDYSSNDWYQLIVNELQNGRPVVLVGFNSQVDAGHAYIIDGVNAEGQVHVNWGWGGYLNGYFDLETLKTPHGSFTEDLFALINFTPYTQAEGMSCNGNVGSRCSNGLQCVSNQSGNTILDFVNNDDYGTCLVVDIEEPTEPEEPVEPIEMVEVEYQESGSVSAGQWLHFGPYQTLDDIKIVMSGDNDADLYVRKSAQPTAQSYDCRPYRAHSNEACEFEEAGEYYVSINGYRQSAFSLSIITKEQMTVE
;
A
#
# COMPACT_ATOMS: atom_id res chain seq x y z
N MET A 1 -58.67 27.37 1.01
CA MET A 1 -58.39 28.72 0.48
C MET A 1 -56.95 29.03 0.89
N LEU A 2 -55.94 29.21 0.05
CA LEU A 2 -55.81 29.39 -1.38
C LEU A 2 -54.58 28.59 -1.83
N ASN A 3 -54.62 28.13 -3.08
CA ASN A 3 -53.53 27.46 -3.77
C ASN A 3 -52.65 28.51 -4.49
N GLN A 4 -51.39 28.14 -4.74
CA GLN A 4 -50.55 28.49 -5.91
C GLN A 4 -49.43 29.57 -5.86
N VAL A 5 -48.24 29.04 -6.25
CA VAL A 5 -47.20 29.59 -7.14
C VAL A 5 -46.10 30.45 -6.49
N PHE A 6 -44.86 29.92 -6.45
CA PHE A 6 -43.75 30.36 -7.30
C PHE A 6 -42.56 29.39 -7.22
N THR A 7 -42.15 28.92 -8.39
CA THR A 7 -40.89 28.21 -8.70
C THR A 7 -39.72 29.18 -8.81
N SER A 8 -38.59 28.89 -8.17
CA SER A 8 -37.25 29.21 -8.70
C SER A 8 -36.17 28.49 -7.89
N GLY A 9 -35.30 27.75 -8.59
CA GLY A 9 -34.09 27.18 -8.01
C GLY A 9 -33.04 28.24 -7.66
N LEU A 10 -32.01 27.75 -6.98
CA LEU A 10 -30.74 28.37 -6.55
C LEU A 10 -30.65 28.73 -5.05
N ILE A 11 -29.59 28.17 -4.45
CA ILE A 11 -28.95 28.50 -3.16
C ILE A 11 -29.52 27.77 -1.92
N LYS A 12 -28.99 26.57 -1.66
CA LYS A 12 -28.88 26.01 -0.30
C LYS A 12 -27.40 25.86 0.06
N ARG A 13 -26.84 26.87 0.73
CA ARG A 13 -25.66 26.76 1.60
C ARG A 13 -25.82 27.76 2.75
N ALA A 14 -25.44 27.29 3.94
CA ALA A 14 -25.33 28.00 5.22
C ALA A 14 -26.64 28.45 5.91
N ILE A 15 -26.92 27.85 7.07
CA ILE A 15 -26.88 28.50 8.39
C ILE A 15 -26.83 27.38 9.43
N ALA A 16 -25.64 27.15 9.99
CA ALA A 16 -25.46 26.63 11.32
C ALA A 16 -24.92 27.80 12.15
N SER A 17 -25.65 28.24 13.18
CA SER A 17 -25.12 28.73 14.47
C SER A 17 -26.17 29.49 15.31
N LEU A 18 -26.29 29.03 16.56
CA LEU A 18 -26.80 29.67 17.80
C LEU A 18 -28.30 29.87 18.04
N SER A 19 -28.85 29.12 19.02
CA SER A 19 -29.03 29.62 20.40
C SER A 19 -29.73 28.58 21.31
N ILE A 20 -29.23 28.47 22.54
CA ILE A 20 -29.65 27.54 23.60
C ILE A 20 -30.89 28.03 24.38
N ALA A 21 -31.68 27.05 24.85
CA ALA A 21 -32.53 26.99 26.05
C ALA A 21 -34.05 27.28 25.99
N CYS A 22 -34.77 26.16 26.13
CA CYS A 22 -35.83 25.87 27.10
C CYS A 22 -37.26 26.33 26.80
N PHE A 23 -38.12 25.37 26.40
CA PHE A 23 -39.36 25.05 27.12
C PHE A 23 -39.81 23.64 26.72
N GLY A 24 -40.10 22.80 27.72
CA GLY A 24 -40.53 21.42 27.52
C GLY A 24 -41.88 21.34 26.83
N LEU A 25 -41.88 20.73 25.65
CA LEU A 25 -42.90 19.75 25.30
C LEU A 25 -42.16 18.43 25.13
N THR A 26 -42.54 17.45 25.94
CA THR A 26 -42.32 16.03 25.67
C THR A 26 -43.00 15.69 24.35
N ALA A 27 -42.29 15.89 23.24
CA ALA A 27 -42.47 15.01 22.10
C ALA A 27 -41.88 13.69 22.56
N PHE A 28 -42.73 12.68 22.74
CA PHE A 28 -42.28 11.30 22.65
C PHE A 28 -41.59 11.20 21.28
N ALA A 29 -40.26 11.25 21.28
CA ALA A 29 -39.50 10.88 20.10
C ALA A 29 -39.88 9.42 19.88
N ASP A 30 -40.59 9.19 18.79
CA ASP A 30 -40.87 7.86 18.29
C ASP A 30 -39.53 7.13 18.23
N ASP A 31 -39.45 6.00 18.92
CA ASP A 31 -38.34 5.05 18.89
C ASP A 31 -38.38 4.31 17.55
N ASP A 32 -38.29 5.07 16.45
CA ASP A 32 -38.31 4.53 15.10
C ASP A 32 -36.87 4.16 14.72
N THR A 33 -36.37 3.09 15.34
CA THR A 33 -35.04 2.51 15.15
C THR A 33 -34.82 1.89 13.76
N ASN A 34 -35.64 2.24 12.77
CA ASN A 34 -35.58 1.71 11.41
C ASN A 34 -35.15 2.81 10.43
N THR A 35 -33.89 3.23 10.53
CA THR A 35 -33.32 4.09 9.50
C THR A 35 -32.93 3.25 8.30
N ILE A 36 -33.62 3.47 7.17
CA ILE A 36 -33.32 2.84 5.89
C ILE A 36 -32.19 3.60 5.21
N VAL A 37 -31.15 2.89 4.77
CA VAL A 37 -30.08 3.41 3.92
C VAL A 37 -30.02 2.53 2.67
N GLU A 38 -30.34 3.09 1.51
CA GLU A 38 -30.19 2.39 0.23
C GLU A 38 -28.72 2.04 -0.03
N PRO A 39 -28.41 0.95 -0.77
CA PRO A 39 -27.03 0.56 -1.07
C PRO A 39 -26.22 1.71 -1.67
N LEU A 40 -25.16 2.12 -0.97
CA LEU A 40 -24.31 3.25 -1.35
C LEU A 40 -23.40 2.91 -2.54
N ILE A 41 -22.96 1.65 -2.67
CA ILE A 41 -21.99 1.22 -3.67
C ILE A 41 -22.71 0.65 -4.90
N THR A 42 -22.41 1.23 -6.07
CA THR A 42 -22.98 0.79 -7.35
C THR A 42 -22.10 -0.20 -8.11
N THR A 43 -20.82 -0.31 -7.76
CA THR A 43 -19.90 -1.25 -8.40
C THR A 43 -20.19 -2.68 -8.00
N THR A 44 -20.01 -3.59 -8.95
CA THR A 44 -20.06 -5.04 -8.75
C THR A 44 -18.78 -5.65 -9.28
N TRP A 45 -17.65 -5.28 -8.69
CA TRP A 45 -16.34 -5.77 -9.12
C TRP A 45 -16.07 -7.20 -8.61
N SER A 46 -15.08 -7.85 -9.22
CA SER A 46 -14.68 -9.22 -8.88
C SER A 46 -13.17 -9.34 -8.80
N GLN A 47 -12.68 -10.46 -8.27
CA GLN A 47 -11.25 -10.67 -8.04
C GLN A 47 -10.48 -11.07 -9.32
N SER A 48 -11.19 -11.56 -10.34
CA SER A 48 -10.64 -11.91 -11.65
C SER A 48 -11.76 -11.95 -12.70
N GLY A 49 -11.41 -11.95 -14.00
CA GLY A 49 -12.35 -12.18 -15.11
C GLY A 49 -12.38 -13.61 -15.67
N GLY A 50 -11.70 -14.56 -15.02
CA GLY A 50 -11.42 -15.90 -15.57
C GLY A 50 -10.22 -15.92 -16.53
N TYR A 51 -10.11 -16.94 -17.39
CA TYR A 51 -8.99 -17.11 -18.35
C TYR A 51 -9.08 -16.20 -19.59
N ASN A 52 -10.07 -15.32 -19.67
CA ASN A 52 -10.30 -14.52 -20.87
C ASN A 52 -9.45 -13.22 -20.85
N PRO A 53 -8.56 -13.00 -21.83
CA PRO A 53 -7.74 -11.78 -21.89
C PRO A 53 -8.54 -10.49 -22.18
N ASN A 54 -9.77 -10.60 -22.69
CA ASN A 54 -10.58 -9.44 -23.15
C ASN A 54 -11.48 -8.84 -22.06
N PHE A 55 -11.47 -9.39 -20.83
CA PHE A 55 -12.17 -8.86 -19.67
C PHE A 55 -11.50 -9.44 -18.42
N THR A 56 -10.84 -8.61 -17.62
CA THR A 56 -10.32 -9.06 -16.32
C THR A 56 -10.05 -7.91 -15.35
N TYR A 57 -10.16 -8.22 -14.06
CA TYR A 57 -9.80 -7.32 -12.96
C TYR A 57 -8.32 -7.43 -12.55
N ASN A 58 -7.60 -8.46 -13.01
CA ASN A 58 -6.27 -8.81 -12.52
C ASN A 58 -5.16 -8.69 -13.58
N SER A 59 -5.31 -7.84 -14.60
CA SER A 59 -4.32 -7.77 -15.69
C SER A 59 -2.93 -7.28 -15.25
N LYS A 60 -2.81 -6.64 -14.07
CA LYS A 60 -1.54 -6.15 -13.49
C LYS A 60 -0.92 -7.07 -12.44
N THR A 61 -1.61 -8.12 -12.01
CA THR A 61 -1.08 -9.02 -10.96
C THR A 61 -0.07 -10.02 -11.52
N PRO A 62 0.78 -10.64 -10.67
CA PRO A 62 1.77 -11.62 -11.11
C PRO A 62 1.18 -12.79 -11.89
N LEU A 63 1.98 -13.32 -12.83
CA LEU A 63 1.61 -14.42 -13.70
C LEU A 63 2.19 -15.75 -13.19
N PHE A 64 1.32 -16.68 -12.81
CA PHE A 64 1.68 -18.03 -12.40
C PHE A 64 1.46 -19.00 -13.55
N GLY A 65 2.49 -19.19 -14.38
CA GLY A 65 2.39 -19.96 -15.62
C GLY A 65 1.52 -19.24 -16.66
N ASN A 66 0.29 -19.71 -16.88
CA ASN A 66 -0.67 -19.11 -17.82
C ASN A 66 -1.86 -18.44 -17.12
N LYS A 67 -1.82 -18.28 -15.79
CA LYS A 67 -2.91 -17.71 -15.00
C LYS A 67 -2.40 -16.59 -14.13
N ARG A 68 -3.01 -15.41 -14.23
CA ARG A 68 -2.72 -14.29 -13.33
C ARG A 68 -3.36 -14.54 -11.97
N ALA A 69 -2.65 -14.18 -10.90
CA ALA A 69 -3.18 -14.25 -9.55
C ALA A 69 -4.44 -13.37 -9.42
N PRO A 70 -5.50 -13.80 -8.71
CA PRO A 70 -6.61 -12.90 -8.41
C PRO A 70 -6.12 -11.68 -7.63
N VAL A 71 -6.81 -10.54 -7.71
CA VAL A 71 -6.36 -9.32 -6.99
C VAL A 71 -6.50 -9.43 -5.46
N GLY A 72 -7.33 -10.37 -4.98
CA GLY A 72 -7.66 -10.54 -3.56
C GLY A 72 -8.93 -9.78 -3.15
N CYS A 73 -9.67 -10.32 -2.19
CA CYS A 73 -10.94 -9.75 -1.74
C CYS A 73 -10.78 -8.36 -1.11
N ILE A 74 -9.67 -8.11 -0.40
CA ILE A 74 -9.37 -6.80 0.21
C ILE A 74 -9.23 -5.73 -0.87
N ALA A 75 -8.49 -6.03 -1.95
CA ALA A 75 -8.32 -5.10 -3.06
C ALA A 75 -9.66 -4.74 -3.70
N VAL A 76 -10.54 -5.72 -3.91
CA VAL A 76 -11.89 -5.50 -4.45
C VAL A 76 -12.74 -4.68 -3.48
N ALA A 77 -12.79 -5.03 -2.19
CA ALA A 77 -13.58 -4.32 -1.21
C ALA A 77 -13.17 -2.84 -1.12
N PHE A 78 -11.87 -2.59 -0.95
CA PHE A 78 -11.33 -1.23 -0.84
C PHE A 78 -11.49 -0.47 -2.15
N GLY A 79 -11.24 -1.10 -3.30
CA GLY A 79 -11.34 -0.44 -4.61
C GLY A 79 -12.74 0.05 -4.93
N GLN A 80 -13.77 -0.71 -4.54
CA GLN A 80 -15.16 -0.30 -4.69
C GLN A 80 -15.50 0.89 -3.78
N VAL A 81 -14.99 0.93 -2.54
CA VAL A 81 -15.13 2.11 -1.66
C VAL A 81 -14.41 3.33 -2.23
N LEU A 82 -13.20 3.18 -2.74
CA LEU A 82 -12.46 4.27 -3.40
C LEU A 82 -13.19 4.79 -4.65
N ASN A 83 -13.81 3.90 -5.43
CA ASN A 83 -14.61 4.27 -6.60
C ASN A 83 -15.88 5.05 -6.22
N TYR A 84 -16.55 4.66 -5.13
CA TYR A 84 -17.70 5.39 -4.59
C TYR A 84 -17.37 6.88 -4.32
N TYR A 85 -16.18 7.16 -3.79
CA TYR A 85 -15.72 8.54 -3.59
C TYR A 85 -15.09 9.18 -4.83
N GLY A 86 -14.68 8.39 -5.82
CA GLY A 86 -13.85 8.86 -6.93
C GLY A 86 -12.53 9.48 -6.45
N TYR A 87 -11.88 8.84 -5.46
CA TYR A 87 -10.74 9.39 -4.74
C TYR A 87 -9.68 8.33 -4.38
N PRO A 88 -8.38 8.66 -4.39
CA PRO A 88 -7.76 9.91 -4.83
C PRO A 88 -7.55 9.94 -6.35
N LYS A 89 -7.33 11.09 -7.01
CA LYS A 89 -6.91 11.04 -8.44
C LYS A 89 -5.41 10.77 -8.59
N LYS A 90 -4.61 10.93 -7.53
CA LYS A 90 -3.17 10.62 -7.48
C LYS A 90 -2.82 9.93 -6.16
N GLY A 91 -2.00 8.88 -6.21
CA GLY A 91 -1.51 8.19 -5.02
C GLY A 91 -0.26 8.84 -4.42
N ILE A 92 0.17 8.36 -3.24
CA ILE A 92 1.29 8.94 -2.48
C ILE A 92 2.42 7.92 -2.33
N GLY A 93 3.65 8.28 -2.68
CA GLY A 93 4.83 7.45 -2.43
C GLY A 93 4.93 6.20 -3.31
N ALA A 94 5.63 5.19 -2.83
CA ALA A 94 5.80 3.89 -3.47
C ALA A 94 5.90 2.80 -2.40
N ASN A 95 5.69 1.54 -2.79
CA ASN A 95 5.92 0.39 -1.93
C ASN A 95 6.53 -0.76 -2.74
N GLN A 96 7.42 -1.54 -2.11
CA GLN A 96 7.95 -2.78 -2.66
C GLN A 96 8.06 -3.86 -1.59
N TYR A 97 7.78 -5.11 -1.93
CA TYR A 97 7.91 -6.23 -1.01
C TYR A 97 8.07 -7.56 -1.77
N CYS A 98 8.58 -8.59 -1.08
CA CYS A 98 8.66 -9.92 -1.64
C CYS A 98 7.30 -10.63 -1.59
N ASN A 99 6.83 -11.17 -2.72
CA ASN A 99 5.61 -11.96 -2.75
C ASN A 99 5.78 -13.22 -1.89
N GLY A 100 4.90 -13.43 -0.91
CA GLY A 100 5.02 -14.50 0.08
C GLY A 100 5.79 -14.12 1.34
N GLY A 101 6.33 -12.89 1.42
CA GLY A 101 7.05 -12.36 2.57
C GLY A 101 8.56 -12.57 2.50
N GLY A 102 9.29 -12.00 3.48
CA GLY A 102 10.75 -12.04 3.53
C GLY A 102 11.42 -10.79 2.92
N SER A 103 12.75 -10.78 2.94
CA SER A 103 13.56 -9.67 2.45
C SER A 103 13.43 -9.50 0.94
N VAL A 104 13.33 -8.26 0.47
CA VAL A 104 13.30 -7.94 -0.97
C VAL A 104 14.64 -8.22 -1.64
N TYR A 105 15.75 -8.11 -0.91
CA TYR A 105 17.10 -8.28 -1.44
C TYR A 105 17.42 -9.71 -1.90
N SER A 106 16.74 -10.71 -1.32
CA SER A 106 16.87 -12.11 -1.69
C SER A 106 15.64 -12.64 -2.44
N CYS A 107 14.76 -11.74 -2.90
CA CYS A 107 13.49 -12.11 -3.50
C CYS A 107 13.56 -12.13 -5.03
N THR A 108 13.00 -13.18 -5.63
CA THR A 108 12.88 -13.30 -7.08
C THR A 108 11.49 -12.93 -7.62
N ASP A 109 10.51 -12.74 -6.72
CA ASP A 109 9.12 -12.39 -7.04
C ASP A 109 8.73 -11.11 -6.29
N VAL A 110 9.30 -9.99 -6.71
CA VAL A 110 9.09 -8.68 -6.08
C VAL A 110 7.81 -8.04 -6.62
N ILE A 111 6.96 -7.56 -5.70
CA ILE A 111 5.83 -6.70 -6.01
C ILE A 111 6.25 -5.26 -5.78
N GLU A 112 6.02 -4.41 -6.77
CA GLU A 112 6.33 -2.98 -6.70
C GLU A 112 5.14 -2.16 -7.21
N ALA A 113 4.81 -1.09 -6.48
CA ALA A 113 3.83 -0.10 -6.92
C ALA A 113 4.32 1.32 -6.63
N ASN A 114 4.35 2.16 -7.67
CA ASN A 114 4.66 3.58 -7.56
C ASN A 114 3.36 4.41 -7.60
N PHE A 115 2.83 4.71 -6.41
CA PHE A 115 1.60 5.48 -6.24
C PHE A 115 1.77 6.95 -6.65
N TYR A 116 2.97 7.51 -6.50
CA TYR A 116 3.28 8.89 -6.88
C TYR A 116 3.12 9.14 -8.39
N LEU A 117 3.47 8.15 -9.22
CA LEU A 117 3.25 8.21 -10.66
C LEU A 117 1.82 7.83 -11.06
N ALA A 118 1.05 7.20 -10.17
CA ALA A 118 -0.31 6.78 -10.45
C ALA A 118 -1.25 7.97 -10.66
N ARG A 119 -2.07 7.90 -11.72
CA ARG A 119 -3.20 8.80 -11.97
C ARG A 119 -4.46 7.94 -12.16
N TYR A 120 -5.38 8.02 -11.20
CA TYR A 120 -6.59 7.20 -11.21
C TYR A 120 -7.69 7.92 -11.99
N ASN A 121 -7.95 7.44 -13.22
CA ASN A 121 -9.05 7.93 -14.05
C ASN A 121 -10.37 7.26 -13.63
N TRP A 122 -11.05 7.84 -12.64
CA TRP A 122 -12.31 7.31 -12.11
C TRP A 122 -13.42 7.20 -13.17
N ASN A 123 -13.44 8.10 -14.16
CA ASN A 123 -14.41 8.05 -15.26
C ASN A 123 -14.21 6.83 -16.17
N ALA A 124 -13.00 6.28 -16.21
CA ALA A 124 -12.71 5.06 -16.97
C ALA A 124 -13.06 3.78 -16.19
N MET A 125 -13.46 3.87 -14.92
CA MET A 125 -13.75 2.72 -14.06
C MET A 125 -15.27 2.48 -13.96
N PRO A 126 -15.86 1.62 -14.82
CA PRO A 126 -17.30 1.37 -14.81
C PRO A 126 -17.75 0.58 -13.58
N ASN A 127 -19.06 0.57 -13.31
CA ASN A 127 -19.67 -0.24 -12.24
C ASN A 127 -19.32 -1.73 -12.36
N ALA A 128 -19.16 -2.24 -13.58
CA ALA A 128 -18.65 -3.58 -13.83
C ALA A 128 -17.84 -3.59 -15.11
N LEU A 129 -16.71 -4.28 -15.10
CA LEU A 129 -16.07 -4.68 -16.34
C LEU A 129 -16.88 -5.83 -16.97
N ASN A 130 -16.85 -5.94 -18.30
CA ASN A 130 -17.51 -6.98 -19.09
C ASN A 130 -16.79 -7.14 -20.45
N TYR A 131 -17.28 -8.04 -21.32
CA TYR A 131 -16.68 -8.33 -22.62
C TYR A 131 -16.60 -7.15 -23.60
N SER A 132 -17.35 -6.07 -23.37
CA SER A 132 -17.32 -4.84 -24.17
C SER A 132 -16.48 -3.74 -23.53
N SER A 133 -15.83 -4.00 -22.39
CA SER A 133 -14.99 -3.01 -21.72
C SER A 133 -13.77 -2.66 -22.56
N SER A 134 -13.44 -1.37 -22.59
CA SER A 134 -12.25 -0.89 -23.27
C SER A 134 -10.97 -1.35 -22.56
N GLN A 135 -9.85 -1.38 -23.26
CA GLN A 135 -8.54 -1.62 -22.65
C GLN A 135 -8.22 -0.57 -21.57
N GLU A 136 -8.62 0.68 -21.80
CA GLU A 136 -8.48 1.77 -20.80
C GLU A 136 -9.25 1.44 -19.51
N SER A 137 -10.48 0.96 -19.60
CA SER A 137 -11.28 0.59 -18.43
C SER A 137 -10.69 -0.60 -17.68
N ILE A 138 -10.23 -1.62 -18.43
CA ILE A 138 -9.55 -2.78 -17.85
C ILE A 138 -8.30 -2.33 -17.11
N ASP A 139 -7.44 -1.52 -17.74
CA ASP A 139 -6.20 -1.03 -17.15
C ASP A 139 -6.45 -0.10 -15.97
N ALA A 140 -7.47 0.76 -16.02
CA ALA A 140 -7.81 1.66 -14.91
C ALA A 140 -8.21 0.87 -13.66
N VAL A 141 -9.14 -0.08 -13.80
CA VAL A 141 -9.62 -0.88 -12.67
C VAL A 141 -8.52 -1.83 -12.16
N SER A 142 -7.83 -2.54 -13.06
CA SER A 142 -6.81 -3.51 -12.63
C SER A 142 -5.57 -2.86 -12.02
N THR A 143 -5.19 -1.66 -12.47
CA THR A 143 -4.10 -0.88 -11.86
C THR A 143 -4.49 -0.41 -10.47
N LEU A 144 -5.72 0.10 -10.28
CA LEU A 144 -6.22 0.46 -8.97
C LEU A 144 -6.18 -0.74 -8.01
N LEU A 145 -6.76 -1.87 -8.41
CA LEU A 145 -6.83 -3.07 -7.57
C LEU A 145 -5.44 -3.64 -7.24
N PHE A 146 -4.51 -3.63 -8.20
CA PHE A 146 -3.12 -4.01 -7.95
C PHE A 146 -2.42 -3.05 -6.99
N HIS A 147 -2.58 -1.74 -7.16
CA HIS A 147 -2.01 -0.74 -6.25
C HIS A 147 -2.55 -0.90 -4.82
N ILE A 148 -3.86 -1.14 -4.66
CA ILE A 148 -4.44 -1.42 -3.34
C ILE A 148 -3.81 -2.69 -2.74
N GLY A 149 -3.70 -3.76 -3.53
CA GLY A 149 -3.04 -4.98 -3.09
C GLY A 149 -1.60 -4.75 -2.64
N ALA A 150 -0.85 -3.94 -3.39
CA ALA A 150 0.50 -3.55 -3.02
C ALA A 150 0.56 -2.68 -1.76
N ALA A 151 -0.41 -1.78 -1.54
CA ALA A 151 -0.45 -0.94 -0.34
C ALA A 151 -0.74 -1.74 0.93
N VAL A 152 -1.41 -2.89 0.82
CA VAL A 152 -1.70 -3.80 1.95
C VAL A 152 -0.82 -5.05 1.97
N ASN A 153 0.27 -5.08 1.22
CA ASN A 153 1.20 -6.21 1.12
C ASN A 153 0.50 -7.57 0.86
N VAL A 154 -0.36 -7.62 -0.16
CA VAL A 154 -1.02 -8.87 -0.58
C VAL A 154 0.03 -9.91 -1.00
N THR A 155 -0.05 -11.11 -0.42
CA THR A 155 0.58 -12.29 -0.98
C THR A 155 -0.28 -12.80 -2.14
N TYR A 156 0.24 -12.69 -3.36
CA TYR A 156 -0.39 -13.18 -4.58
C TYR A 156 -0.10 -14.66 -4.79
N GLY A 157 -1.14 -15.46 -4.96
CA GLY A 157 -1.05 -16.88 -5.28
C GLY A 157 -1.86 -17.23 -6.52
N LYS A 158 -1.56 -18.39 -7.12
CA LYS A 158 -2.23 -18.86 -8.34
C LYS A 158 -3.74 -19.03 -8.19
N GLU A 159 -4.18 -19.49 -7.01
CA GLU A 159 -5.59 -19.81 -6.73
C GLU A 159 -6.28 -18.81 -5.80
N GLY A 160 -5.51 -17.96 -5.13
CA GLY A 160 -6.00 -17.02 -4.14
C GLY A 160 -4.93 -16.04 -3.72
N SER A 161 -5.35 -14.85 -3.29
CA SER A 161 -4.46 -13.79 -2.83
C SER A 161 -5.00 -13.22 -1.53
N ALA A 162 -4.12 -13.00 -0.55
CA ALA A 162 -4.51 -12.64 0.81
C ALA A 162 -3.52 -11.63 1.43
N ALA A 163 -4.02 -10.80 2.35
CA ALA A 163 -3.22 -9.91 3.17
C ALA A 163 -3.64 -10.02 4.64
N LYS A 164 -2.71 -9.75 5.56
CA LYS A 164 -2.92 -9.81 7.01
C LYS A 164 -3.28 -8.42 7.56
N LEU A 165 -4.54 -8.01 7.42
CA LEU A 165 -5.02 -6.71 7.90
C LEU A 165 -5.04 -6.56 9.44
N GLY A 166 -4.83 -7.63 10.19
CA GLY A 166 -4.66 -7.57 11.64
C GLY A 166 -3.36 -6.89 12.09
N ASN A 167 -2.39 -6.66 11.19
CA ASN A 167 -1.22 -5.85 11.47
C ASN A 167 -1.54 -4.36 11.24
N PRO A 168 -1.51 -3.49 12.28
CA PRO A 168 -1.81 -2.07 12.15
C PRO A 168 -0.98 -1.34 11.09
N ALA A 169 0.28 -1.75 10.87
CA ALA A 169 1.16 -1.16 9.86
C ALA A 169 0.61 -1.31 8.44
N VAL A 170 -0.12 -2.39 8.16
CA VAL A 170 -0.72 -2.65 6.85
C VAL A 170 -1.84 -1.66 6.56
N ILE A 171 -2.71 -1.40 7.55
CA ILE A 171 -3.75 -0.39 7.43
C ILE A 171 -3.12 1.01 7.33
N TYR A 172 -2.12 1.33 8.17
CA TYR A 172 -1.39 2.58 8.10
C TYR A 172 -0.80 2.85 6.70
N ASN A 173 -0.15 1.84 6.08
CA ASN A 173 0.38 1.96 4.73
C ASN A 173 -0.71 2.28 3.71
N PHE A 174 -1.86 1.60 3.79
CA PHE A 174 -2.99 1.92 2.92
C PHE A 174 -3.50 3.36 3.13
N ARG A 175 -3.68 3.80 4.40
CA ARG A 175 -4.10 5.17 4.71
C ARG A 175 -3.17 6.20 4.07
N ARG A 176 -1.85 5.96 4.15
CA ARG A 176 -0.81 6.84 3.59
C ARG A 176 -0.87 6.88 2.07
N HIS A 177 -0.90 5.73 1.40
CA HIS A 177 -0.82 5.68 -0.07
C HIS A 177 -2.09 6.18 -0.78
N PHE A 178 -3.26 6.04 -0.15
CA PHE A 178 -4.57 6.44 -0.70
C PHE A 178 -5.20 7.65 0.00
N ASN A 179 -4.52 8.26 0.97
CA ASN A 179 -4.94 9.42 1.75
C ASN A 179 -6.33 9.24 2.43
N MET A 180 -6.42 8.17 3.23
CA MET A 180 -7.60 7.78 4.03
C MET A 180 -7.28 7.85 5.53
N PRO A 181 -7.01 9.04 6.09
CA PRO A 181 -6.34 9.18 7.39
C PRO A 181 -7.14 8.65 8.60
N GLU A 182 -8.47 8.67 8.52
CA GLU A 182 -9.35 8.33 9.65
C GLU A 182 -9.73 6.84 9.71
N LEU A 183 -9.37 6.03 8.71
CA LEU A 183 -9.80 4.64 8.53
C LEU A 183 -9.44 3.75 9.73
N GLU A 184 -10.37 3.27 10.54
CA GLU A 184 -10.05 2.56 11.79
C GLU A 184 -10.58 1.12 11.83
N SER A 185 -9.85 0.20 12.48
CA SER A 185 -10.30 -1.17 12.73
C SER A 185 -11.04 -1.30 14.07
N LYS A 186 -12.25 -1.87 14.08
CA LYS A 186 -13.02 -2.22 15.29
C LYS A 186 -13.39 -3.71 15.28
N TYR A 187 -13.05 -4.45 16.34
CA TYR A 187 -13.31 -5.89 16.41
C TYR A 187 -14.71 -6.19 16.96
N ARG A 188 -15.44 -7.12 16.32
CA ARG A 188 -16.79 -7.55 16.72
C ARG A 188 -16.86 -8.00 18.18
N ARG A 189 -15.81 -8.66 18.67
CA ARG A 189 -15.71 -9.21 20.04
C ARG A 189 -15.74 -8.17 21.14
N ASP A 190 -15.48 -6.89 20.82
CA ASP A 190 -15.42 -5.80 21.79
C ASP A 190 -16.77 -5.09 21.98
N TYR A 191 -17.82 -5.53 21.26
CA TYR A 191 -19.13 -4.89 21.24
C TYR A 191 -20.25 -5.88 21.60
N SER A 192 -21.31 -5.38 22.24
CA SER A 192 -22.58 -6.11 22.27
C SER A 192 -23.18 -6.20 20.86
N SER A 193 -24.12 -7.11 20.63
CA SER A 193 -24.85 -7.21 19.36
C SER A 193 -25.48 -5.90 18.93
N ASN A 194 -26.12 -5.19 19.88
CA ASN A 194 -26.74 -3.91 19.62
C ASN A 194 -25.70 -2.83 19.29
N ASP A 195 -24.63 -2.71 20.08
CA ASP A 195 -23.62 -1.66 19.86
C ASP A 195 -22.85 -1.90 18.55
N TRP A 196 -22.60 -3.16 18.19
CA TRP A 196 -22.02 -3.52 16.90
C TRP A 196 -22.92 -3.11 15.75
N TYR A 197 -24.20 -3.43 15.83
CA TYR A 197 -25.18 -3.04 14.82
C TYR A 197 -25.25 -1.52 14.69
N GLN A 198 -25.35 -0.79 15.80
CA GLN A 198 -25.41 0.68 15.81
C GLN A 198 -24.13 1.32 15.28
N LEU A 199 -22.95 0.74 15.56
CA LEU A 199 -21.69 1.20 14.99
C LEU A 199 -21.73 1.18 13.45
N ILE A 200 -22.17 0.05 12.87
CA ILE A 200 -22.25 -0.12 11.41
C ILE A 200 -23.33 0.79 10.82
N VAL A 201 -24.53 0.82 11.39
CA VAL A 201 -25.63 1.66 10.88
C VAL A 201 -25.29 3.14 10.95
N ASN A 202 -24.60 3.59 12.00
CA ASN A 202 -24.16 4.98 12.11
C ASN A 202 -23.17 5.37 11.00
N GLU A 203 -22.26 4.49 10.59
CA GLU A 203 -21.40 4.74 9.42
C GLU A 203 -22.24 4.93 8.14
N LEU A 204 -23.20 4.03 7.90
CA LEU A 204 -24.07 4.07 6.73
C LEU A 204 -24.94 5.34 6.68
N GLN A 205 -25.51 5.74 7.81
CA GLN A 205 -26.29 6.98 7.93
C GLN A 205 -25.46 8.23 7.62
N ASN A 206 -24.15 8.16 7.86
CA ASN A 206 -23.21 9.22 7.50
C ASN A 206 -22.65 9.06 6.07
N GLY A 207 -23.22 8.17 5.26
CA GLY A 207 -22.81 7.93 3.87
C GLY A 207 -21.45 7.26 3.73
N ARG A 208 -20.99 6.53 4.76
CA ARG A 208 -19.72 5.79 4.79
C ARG A 208 -19.96 4.29 4.66
N PRO A 209 -19.59 3.65 3.53
CA PRO A 209 -19.57 2.20 3.44
C PRO A 209 -18.56 1.59 4.40
N VAL A 210 -18.88 0.44 4.98
CA VAL A 210 -18.03 -0.25 5.96
C VAL A 210 -17.47 -1.53 5.34
N VAL A 211 -16.15 -1.74 5.43
CA VAL A 211 -15.57 -3.03 5.03
C VAL A 211 -15.53 -3.96 6.23
N LEU A 212 -16.15 -5.13 6.13
CA LEU A 212 -16.01 -6.21 7.08
C LEU A 212 -14.97 -7.21 6.61
N VAL A 213 -14.19 -7.72 7.56
CA VAL A 213 -13.18 -8.74 7.32
C VAL A 213 -13.34 -9.81 8.39
N GLY A 214 -13.51 -11.06 7.96
CA GLY A 214 -13.67 -12.19 8.86
C GLY A 214 -13.22 -13.50 8.25
N PHE A 215 -13.25 -14.54 9.06
CA PHE A 215 -12.74 -15.86 8.74
C PHE A 215 -13.84 -16.91 8.78
N ASN A 216 -13.62 -18.00 8.04
CA ASN A 216 -14.45 -19.19 8.08
C ASN A 216 -13.55 -20.42 8.22
N SER A 217 -13.45 -20.96 9.44
CA SER A 217 -12.68 -22.16 9.76
C SER A 217 -13.11 -23.42 9.00
N GLN A 218 -14.35 -23.49 8.49
CA GLN A 218 -14.83 -24.66 7.76
C GLN A 218 -14.16 -24.81 6.38
N VAL A 219 -13.71 -23.70 5.81
CA VAL A 219 -13.03 -23.65 4.51
C VAL A 219 -11.61 -23.07 4.61
N ASP A 220 -11.13 -22.83 5.84
CA ASP A 220 -9.82 -22.27 6.15
C ASP A 220 -9.51 -21.00 5.33
N ALA A 221 -10.49 -20.07 5.26
CA ALA A 221 -10.39 -18.90 4.41
C ALA A 221 -10.90 -17.62 5.08
N GLY A 222 -10.14 -16.53 4.90
CA GLY A 222 -10.56 -15.17 5.22
C GLY A 222 -11.26 -14.50 4.04
N HIS A 223 -12.17 -13.57 4.34
CA HIS A 223 -12.87 -12.80 3.32
C HIS A 223 -13.10 -11.35 3.77
N ALA A 224 -12.98 -10.42 2.81
CA ALA A 224 -13.30 -9.02 2.95
C ALA A 224 -14.45 -8.66 2.02
N TYR A 225 -15.46 -7.98 2.56
CA TYR A 225 -16.72 -7.62 1.88
C TYR A 225 -17.26 -6.31 2.44
N ILE A 226 -18.21 -5.68 1.73
CA ILE A 226 -18.66 -4.33 2.05
C ILE A 226 -20.10 -4.37 2.56
N ILE A 227 -20.36 -3.61 3.61
CA ILE A 227 -21.68 -3.25 4.09
C ILE A 227 -21.95 -1.81 3.64
N ASP A 228 -23.02 -1.62 2.89
CA ASP A 228 -23.30 -0.34 2.24
C ASP A 228 -24.77 0.06 2.27
N GLY A 229 -25.62 -0.63 3.03
CA GLY A 229 -27.03 -0.25 3.19
C GLY A 229 -27.70 -1.00 4.33
N VAL A 230 -28.92 -0.58 4.68
CA VAL A 230 -29.80 -1.23 5.67
C VAL A 230 -31.26 -1.05 5.25
N ASN A 231 -32.05 -2.13 5.26
CA ASN A 231 -33.47 -2.09 4.87
C ASN A 231 -34.41 -1.83 6.07
N ALA A 232 -35.71 -1.77 5.78
CA ALA A 232 -36.77 -1.57 6.78
C ALA A 232 -36.92 -2.74 7.76
N GLU A 233 -36.30 -3.90 7.49
CA GLU A 233 -36.29 -5.06 8.37
C GLU A 233 -35.03 -5.08 9.26
N GLY A 234 -34.19 -4.05 9.17
CA GLY A 234 -32.92 -3.96 9.90
C GLY A 234 -31.81 -4.86 9.35
N GLN A 235 -32.00 -5.50 8.20
CA GLN A 235 -30.97 -6.30 7.54
C GLN A 235 -29.99 -5.39 6.80
N VAL A 236 -28.71 -5.75 6.80
CA VAL A 236 -27.65 -4.98 6.14
C VAL A 236 -27.47 -5.45 4.70
N HIS A 237 -27.30 -4.51 3.76
CA HIS A 237 -26.92 -4.84 2.39
C HIS A 237 -25.43 -5.18 2.33
N VAL A 238 -25.10 -6.28 1.67
CA VAL A 238 -23.73 -6.80 1.55
C VAL A 238 -23.33 -6.86 0.08
N ASN A 239 -22.16 -6.31 -0.23
CA ASN A 239 -21.44 -6.52 -1.48
C ASN A 239 -20.23 -7.43 -1.24
N TRP A 240 -20.29 -8.66 -1.74
CA TRP A 240 -19.27 -9.69 -1.51
C TRP A 240 -18.02 -9.55 -2.40
N GLY A 241 -18.03 -8.63 -3.37
CA GLY A 241 -16.93 -8.49 -4.32
C GLY A 241 -16.77 -9.70 -5.26
N TRP A 242 -17.88 -10.37 -5.59
CA TRP A 242 -17.95 -11.54 -6.49
C TRP A 242 -18.69 -11.22 -7.80
N GLY A 243 -18.54 -10.01 -8.31
CA GLY A 243 -19.22 -9.62 -9.56
C GLY A 243 -20.74 -9.45 -9.40
N GLY A 244 -21.21 -9.13 -8.19
CA GLY A 244 -22.63 -8.98 -7.86
C GLY A 244 -23.32 -10.29 -7.43
N TYR A 245 -22.66 -11.43 -7.58
CA TYR A 245 -23.19 -12.71 -7.11
C TYR A 245 -23.38 -12.69 -5.59
N LEU A 246 -24.59 -13.04 -5.14
CA LEU A 246 -25.05 -13.06 -3.74
C LEU A 246 -25.11 -11.69 -3.04
N ASN A 247 -24.93 -10.57 -3.76
CA ASN A 247 -25.20 -9.27 -3.15
C ASN A 247 -26.69 -9.18 -2.76
N GLY A 248 -26.97 -8.55 -1.62
CA GLY A 248 -28.33 -8.48 -1.08
C GLY A 248 -28.36 -8.19 0.42
N TYR A 249 -29.53 -8.36 1.03
CA TYR A 249 -29.74 -8.09 2.45
C TYR A 249 -29.53 -9.32 3.33
N PHE A 250 -28.76 -9.15 4.40
CA PHE A 250 -28.38 -10.21 5.34
C PHE A 250 -28.56 -9.76 6.79
N ASP A 251 -28.75 -10.73 7.67
CA ASP A 251 -28.63 -10.52 9.12
C ASP A 251 -27.15 -10.33 9.47
N LEU A 252 -26.81 -9.19 10.10
CA LEU A 252 -25.43 -8.81 10.44
C LEU A 252 -24.74 -9.78 11.42
N GLU A 253 -25.49 -10.46 12.28
CA GLU A 253 -24.92 -11.41 13.24
C GLU A 253 -24.52 -12.71 12.55
N THR A 254 -25.26 -13.11 11.51
CA THR A 254 -25.08 -14.43 10.92
C THR A 254 -24.37 -14.41 9.57
N LEU A 255 -24.58 -13.37 8.75
CA LEU A 255 -23.98 -13.17 7.43
C LEU A 255 -23.91 -14.46 6.58
N LYS A 256 -24.98 -15.26 6.64
CA LYS A 256 -25.00 -16.61 6.07
C LYS A 256 -25.07 -16.59 4.55
N THR A 257 -24.16 -17.31 3.92
CA THR A 257 -24.20 -17.60 2.48
C THR A 257 -24.20 -19.11 2.24
N PRO A 258 -24.53 -19.58 1.02
CA PRO A 258 -24.29 -20.97 0.62
C PRO A 258 -22.82 -21.43 0.72
N HIS A 259 -21.87 -20.49 0.81
CA HIS A 259 -20.44 -20.75 0.97
C HIS A 259 -19.98 -20.72 2.44
N GLY A 260 -20.93 -20.66 3.37
CA GLY A 260 -20.67 -20.51 4.81
C GLY A 260 -20.75 -19.05 5.25
N SER A 261 -20.27 -18.78 6.46
CA SER A 261 -20.27 -17.45 7.07
C SER A 261 -18.85 -17.06 7.46
N PHE A 262 -18.48 -15.82 7.16
CA PHE A 262 -17.17 -15.25 7.45
C PHE A 262 -17.24 -14.33 8.68
N THR A 263 -17.73 -14.88 9.79
CA THR A 263 -17.99 -14.13 11.05
C THR A 263 -16.99 -14.46 12.17
N GLU A 264 -16.04 -15.36 11.95
CA GLU A 264 -14.98 -15.65 12.93
C GLU A 264 -13.90 -14.56 12.86
N ASP A 265 -13.32 -14.17 14.00
CA ASP A 265 -12.35 -13.07 14.13
C ASP A 265 -12.76 -11.78 13.38
N LEU A 266 -14.08 -11.53 13.33
CA LEU A 266 -14.68 -10.45 12.55
C LEU A 266 -14.25 -9.07 13.07
N PHE A 267 -13.83 -8.20 12.15
CA PHE A 267 -13.63 -6.79 12.42
C PHE A 267 -14.14 -5.92 11.26
N ALA A 268 -14.45 -4.67 11.59
CA ALA A 268 -14.94 -3.66 10.68
C ALA A 268 -13.87 -2.59 10.47
N LEU A 269 -13.78 -2.08 9.26
CA LEU A 269 -13.05 -0.89 8.91
C LEU A 269 -14.03 0.27 8.73
N ILE A 270 -14.06 1.13 9.74
CA ILE A 270 -14.94 2.31 9.82
C ILE A 270 -14.16 3.58 9.47
N ASN A 271 -14.85 4.72 9.35
CA ASN A 271 -14.25 6.00 8.96
C ASN A 271 -13.46 5.89 7.63
N PHE A 272 -13.93 5.03 6.72
CA PHE A 272 -13.33 4.85 5.40
C PHE A 272 -13.73 6.01 4.50
N THR A 273 -13.10 7.16 4.74
CA THR A 273 -13.39 8.42 4.05
C THR A 273 -12.13 9.10 3.54
N PRO A 274 -12.23 9.75 2.37
CA PRO A 274 -11.17 10.66 1.89
C PRO A 274 -10.82 11.69 2.94
N TYR A 275 -9.56 12.12 2.93
CA TYR A 275 -9.20 13.38 3.60
C TYR A 275 -10.06 14.54 3.06
N THR A 276 -10.65 15.30 3.98
CA THR A 276 -11.34 16.55 3.67
C THR A 276 -10.58 17.71 4.31
N GLN A 277 -10.19 18.69 3.51
CA GLN A 277 -9.61 19.92 4.04
C GLN A 277 -10.74 20.78 4.62
N ALA A 278 -10.60 21.22 5.87
CA ALA A 278 -11.56 22.16 6.46
C ALA A 278 -11.54 23.50 5.70
N GLU A 279 -12.71 24.05 5.37
CA GLU A 279 -12.85 25.38 4.75
C GLU A 279 -12.12 26.42 5.63
N GLY A 280 -11.16 27.15 5.05
CA GLY A 280 -10.43 28.23 5.73
C GLY A 280 -9.06 27.88 6.31
N MET A 281 -8.56 26.66 6.15
CA MET A 281 -7.17 26.32 6.49
C MET A 281 -6.20 26.73 5.38
N SER A 282 -5.41 27.77 5.62
CA SER A 282 -4.26 28.12 4.78
C SER A 282 -3.04 27.30 5.20
N CYS A 283 -2.35 26.65 4.24
CA CYS A 283 -0.94 26.31 4.41
C CYS A 283 -0.20 27.64 4.63
N ASN A 284 0.24 27.90 5.85
CA ASN A 284 0.86 29.18 6.23
C ASN A 284 2.31 29.25 5.74
N GLY A 285 2.53 29.22 4.42
CA GLY A 285 3.73 29.68 3.68
C GLY A 285 5.11 29.15 4.09
N ASN A 286 5.21 28.44 5.21
CA ASN A 286 6.40 27.88 5.80
C ASN A 286 6.34 26.40 5.44
N VAL A 287 7.35 25.94 4.70
CA VAL A 287 7.69 24.52 4.62
C VAL A 287 7.70 23.98 6.06
N GLY A 288 6.79 23.04 6.38
CA GLY A 288 6.59 22.54 7.75
C GLY A 288 5.43 23.13 8.56
N SER A 289 4.60 24.01 8.00
CA SER A 289 3.33 24.39 8.64
C SER A 289 2.31 23.25 8.49
N ARG A 290 1.92 22.67 9.64
CA ARG A 290 1.03 21.51 9.76
C ARG A 290 -0.37 21.87 9.25
N CYS A 291 -0.85 21.19 8.23
CA CYS A 291 -2.29 21.00 8.07
C CYS A 291 -2.75 20.21 9.29
N SER A 292 -3.86 20.61 9.91
CA SER A 292 -4.39 19.90 11.09
C SER A 292 -4.53 18.41 10.80
N ASN A 293 -4.20 17.58 11.79
CA ASN A 293 -4.14 16.11 11.74
C ASN A 293 -2.93 15.50 10.98
N GLY A 294 -1.71 15.99 11.24
CA GLY A 294 -0.49 15.29 10.80
C GLY A 294 -0.31 15.28 9.29
N LEU A 295 -0.53 16.42 8.64
CA LEU A 295 -0.29 16.56 7.21
C LEU A 295 0.75 17.68 6.96
N GLN A 296 1.84 17.43 6.23
CA GLN A 296 2.81 18.47 5.85
C GLN A 296 2.54 19.06 4.48
N CYS A 297 2.60 20.39 4.39
CA CYS A 297 2.65 21.12 3.14
C CYS A 297 4.06 21.05 2.53
N VAL A 298 4.19 20.62 1.27
CA VAL A 298 5.44 20.68 0.50
C VAL A 298 5.34 21.82 -0.51
N SER A 299 6.09 22.92 -0.33
CA SER A 299 6.09 24.06 -1.27
C SER A 299 7.22 23.92 -2.29
N ASN A 300 6.98 24.27 -3.56
CA ASN A 300 8.05 24.75 -4.44
C ASN A 300 7.95 26.27 -4.55
N GLN A 301 9.10 26.94 -4.45
CA GLN A 301 9.24 28.38 -4.33
C GLN A 301 8.72 29.10 -5.58
N SER A 302 7.55 29.76 -5.50
CA SER A 302 7.28 31.07 -6.12
C SER A 302 5.80 31.48 -6.02
N GLY A 303 5.49 32.36 -5.07
CA GLY A 303 4.36 33.29 -5.19
C GLY A 303 3.00 32.75 -4.72
N ASN A 304 2.50 33.39 -3.66
CA ASN A 304 1.19 33.17 -3.04
C ASN A 304 0.02 33.35 -4.03
N THR A 305 -0.59 32.26 -4.50
CA THR A 305 -2.01 32.19 -4.85
C THR A 305 -2.47 30.73 -4.70
N ILE A 306 -3.41 30.46 -3.80
CA ILE A 306 -4.01 29.13 -3.62
C ILE A 306 -5.02 28.93 -4.75
N LEU A 307 -4.69 28.05 -5.70
CA LEU A 307 -5.66 27.50 -6.64
C LEU A 307 -6.29 26.28 -6.00
N ASP A 308 -7.62 26.29 -6.01
CA ASP A 308 -8.52 25.18 -5.68
C ASP A 308 -7.89 23.83 -6.14
N PHE A 309 -7.62 22.93 -5.20
CA PHE A 309 -6.80 21.72 -5.38
C PHE A 309 -7.56 20.65 -6.19
N VAL A 310 -7.85 20.97 -7.45
CA VAL A 310 -8.14 19.98 -8.47
C VAL A 310 -6.82 19.27 -8.72
N ASN A 311 -6.79 17.95 -8.55
CA ASN A 311 -5.72 17.09 -9.05
C ASN A 311 -5.37 17.51 -10.49
N ASN A 312 -4.31 18.31 -10.61
CA ASN A 312 -3.77 18.83 -11.83
C ASN A 312 -2.26 18.63 -11.76
N ASP A 313 -1.67 18.27 -12.89
CA ASP A 313 -0.48 17.42 -12.96
C ASP A 313 0.84 18.00 -12.44
N ASP A 314 0.86 19.20 -11.83
CA ASP A 314 2.11 19.91 -11.56
C ASP A 314 2.46 20.23 -10.09
N TYR A 315 1.60 20.04 -9.06
CA TYR A 315 1.96 20.52 -7.72
C TYR A 315 1.47 19.68 -6.51
N GLY A 316 2.44 19.48 -5.59
CA GLY A 316 2.39 19.09 -4.16
C GLY A 316 1.15 18.45 -3.54
N THR A 317 1.33 17.24 -3.00
CA THR A 317 0.37 16.54 -2.13
C THR A 317 0.52 17.01 -0.68
N CYS A 318 -0.58 17.23 0.05
CA CYS A 318 -0.56 17.22 1.52
C CYS A 318 -0.25 15.77 1.97
N LEU A 319 0.98 15.53 2.41
CA LEU A 319 1.43 14.22 2.89
C LEU A 319 0.91 13.99 4.30
N VAL A 320 0.35 12.82 4.62
CA VAL A 320 0.22 12.42 6.03
C VAL A 320 1.66 12.27 6.52
N VAL A 321 2.10 13.20 7.35
CA VAL A 321 3.36 13.11 8.06
C VAL A 321 2.99 12.95 9.51
N ASP A 322 3.37 11.78 10.02
CA ASP A 322 3.22 11.30 11.39
C ASP A 322 2.87 12.43 12.37
N ILE A 323 1.63 12.42 12.86
CA ILE A 323 1.46 12.78 14.27
C ILE A 323 2.19 11.65 14.98
N GLU A 324 3.29 12.01 15.65
CA GLU A 324 4.01 11.13 16.55
C GLU A 324 3.03 10.20 17.25
N GLU A 325 3.30 8.89 17.17
CA GLU A 325 2.72 7.92 18.09
C GLU A 325 2.76 8.52 19.50
N PRO A 326 1.71 8.34 20.32
CA PRO A 326 1.73 8.86 21.68
C PRO A 326 3.00 8.34 22.35
N THR A 327 3.88 9.28 22.70
CA THR A 327 5.15 9.03 23.35
C THR A 327 4.91 8.21 24.61
N GLU A 328 5.09 6.89 24.51
CA GLU A 328 5.66 6.14 25.63
C GLU A 328 7.02 6.80 25.92
N PRO A 329 7.38 6.99 27.20
CA PRO A 329 8.59 7.74 27.53
C PRO A 329 9.77 7.06 26.85
N GLU A 330 10.45 7.81 25.98
CA GLU A 330 11.62 7.36 25.23
C GLU A 330 12.65 6.75 26.19
N GLU A 331 12.79 5.42 26.15
CA GLU A 331 14.09 4.82 26.34
C GLU A 331 14.95 5.27 25.13
N PRO A 332 16.18 5.74 25.33
CA PRO A 332 16.95 6.37 24.28
C PRO A 332 17.20 5.38 23.13
N VAL A 333 16.68 5.71 21.93
CA VAL A 333 16.99 4.97 20.70
C VAL A 333 18.42 5.29 20.30
N GLU A 334 19.31 4.31 20.42
CA GLU A 334 20.68 4.44 19.91
C GLU A 334 20.67 4.56 18.37
N PRO A 335 21.53 5.40 17.77
CA PRO A 335 21.59 5.57 16.33
C PRO A 335 21.93 4.24 15.63
N ILE A 336 21.29 3.96 14.49
CA ILE A 336 21.65 2.84 13.62
C ILE A 336 23.11 3.02 13.18
N GLU A 337 24.02 2.22 13.74
CA GLU A 337 25.45 2.26 13.45
C GLU A 337 25.71 1.50 12.14
N MET A 338 26.22 2.21 11.12
CA MET A 338 26.83 1.57 9.95
C MET A 338 28.17 0.99 10.38
N VAL A 339 28.36 -0.31 10.18
CA VAL A 339 29.59 -0.99 10.60
C VAL A 339 30.39 -1.38 9.36
N GLU A 340 31.71 -1.20 9.46
CA GLU A 340 32.65 -1.75 8.50
C GLU A 340 32.75 -3.27 8.70
N VAL A 341 32.28 -4.03 7.71
CA VAL A 341 32.43 -5.48 7.68
C VAL A 341 33.61 -5.83 6.80
N GLU A 342 34.61 -6.49 7.38
CA GLU A 342 35.81 -6.95 6.69
C GLU A 342 35.72 -8.45 6.38
N TYR A 343 35.74 -8.78 5.09
CA TYR A 343 35.88 -10.14 4.58
C TYR A 343 37.34 -10.41 4.25
N GLN A 344 37.84 -11.56 4.69
CA GLN A 344 39.21 -12.00 4.49
C GLN A 344 39.24 -13.32 3.74
N GLU A 345 39.85 -13.32 2.56
CA GLU A 345 40.06 -14.49 1.74
C GLU A 345 41.56 -14.73 1.58
N SER A 346 42.00 -15.98 1.57
CA SER A 346 43.39 -16.30 1.30
C SER A 346 43.52 -17.63 0.57
N GLY A 347 44.57 -17.78 -0.20
CA GLY A 347 44.77 -19.00 -0.97
C GLY A 347 45.92 -18.89 -1.95
N SER A 348 45.88 -19.76 -2.95
CA SER A 348 46.85 -19.76 -4.04
C SER A 348 46.14 -19.85 -5.39
N VAL A 349 46.61 -19.08 -6.37
CA VAL A 349 46.12 -19.10 -7.74
C VAL A 349 47.24 -19.62 -8.65
N SER A 350 46.93 -20.60 -9.50
CA SER A 350 47.90 -21.13 -10.47
C SER A 350 48.06 -20.19 -11.67
N ALA A 351 49.18 -20.29 -12.39
CA ALA A 351 49.37 -19.53 -13.62
C ALA A 351 48.26 -19.85 -14.66
N GLY A 352 47.60 -18.83 -15.18
CA GLY A 352 46.48 -18.91 -16.12
C GLY A 352 45.11 -19.18 -15.48
N GLN A 353 45.05 -19.35 -14.15
CA GLN A 353 43.80 -19.63 -13.44
C GLN A 353 43.13 -18.36 -12.94
N TRP A 354 41.80 -18.37 -12.95
CA TRP A 354 40.96 -17.36 -12.32
C TRP A 354 40.31 -17.88 -11.04
N LEU A 355 40.27 -17.04 -10.02
CA LEU A 355 39.46 -17.20 -8.83
C LEU A 355 38.46 -16.04 -8.75
N HIS A 356 37.26 -16.32 -8.26
CA HIS A 356 36.16 -15.36 -8.23
C HIS A 356 35.56 -15.33 -6.82
N PHE A 357 35.29 -14.13 -6.33
CA PHE A 357 34.82 -13.85 -4.97
C PHE A 357 33.64 -12.87 -5.02
N GLY A 358 32.79 -12.94 -3.99
CA GLY A 358 31.54 -12.19 -3.93
C GLY A 358 30.35 -12.90 -4.58
N PRO A 359 29.24 -12.19 -4.84
CA PRO A 359 29.11 -10.74 -4.71
C PRO A 359 29.24 -10.24 -3.26
N TYR A 360 29.85 -9.06 -3.09
CA TYR A 360 29.89 -8.31 -1.84
C TYR A 360 28.95 -7.10 -1.96
N GLN A 361 28.03 -6.94 -1.01
CA GLN A 361 27.11 -5.80 -0.97
C GLN A 361 27.68 -4.73 -0.06
N THR A 362 27.64 -3.47 -0.48
CA THR A 362 27.95 -2.33 0.38
C THR A 362 26.83 -1.30 0.28
N LEU A 363 26.49 -0.67 1.40
CA LEU A 363 25.52 0.43 1.49
C LEU A 363 26.17 1.80 1.25
N ASP A 364 27.49 1.86 1.18
CA ASP A 364 28.28 3.06 0.93
C ASP A 364 29.56 2.68 0.15
N ASP A 365 30.73 3.14 0.56
CA ASP A 365 32.01 2.79 -0.06
C ASP A 365 32.40 1.32 0.15
N ILE A 366 33.25 0.81 -0.75
CA ILE A 366 33.89 -0.49 -0.63
C ILE A 366 35.38 -0.37 -0.95
N LYS A 367 36.19 -1.02 -0.14
CA LYS A 367 37.64 -1.06 -0.31
C LYS A 367 38.12 -2.50 -0.42
N ILE A 368 38.80 -2.81 -1.52
CA ILE A 368 39.33 -4.13 -1.83
C ILE A 368 40.85 -4.02 -1.90
N VAL A 369 41.55 -4.78 -1.07
CA VAL A 369 43.02 -4.81 -1.03
C VAL A 369 43.50 -6.24 -1.13
N MET A 370 44.31 -6.51 -2.14
CA MET A 370 45.01 -7.77 -2.30
C MET A 370 46.49 -7.59 -1.97
N SER A 371 47.06 -8.59 -1.30
CA SER A 371 48.50 -8.77 -1.15
C SER A 371 48.88 -10.19 -1.53
N GLY A 372 50.13 -10.42 -1.91
CA GLY A 372 50.57 -11.76 -2.28
C GLY A 372 52.02 -11.82 -2.74
N ASP A 373 52.47 -13.02 -3.06
CA ASP A 373 53.75 -13.22 -3.73
C ASP A 373 53.57 -13.25 -5.27
N ASN A 374 54.69 -13.17 -5.99
CA ASN A 374 54.71 -13.23 -7.45
C ASN A 374 53.74 -12.25 -8.13
N ASP A 375 52.89 -12.75 -9.03
CA ASP A 375 52.16 -11.96 -10.02
C ASP A 375 50.73 -12.51 -10.17
N ALA A 376 49.87 -12.10 -9.24
CA ALA A 376 48.43 -12.24 -9.32
C ALA A 376 47.81 -10.85 -9.48
N ASP A 377 46.83 -10.74 -10.37
CA ASP A 377 46.15 -9.48 -10.68
C ASP A 377 44.73 -9.48 -10.12
N LEU A 378 44.35 -8.36 -9.52
CA LEU A 378 43.04 -8.05 -9.01
C LEU A 378 42.16 -7.42 -10.10
N TYR A 379 40.93 -7.93 -10.22
CA TYR A 379 39.88 -7.38 -11.07
C TYR A 379 38.64 -7.19 -10.22
N VAL A 380 38.04 -6.00 -10.28
CA VAL A 380 36.78 -5.70 -9.59
C VAL A 380 35.79 -5.11 -10.58
N ARG A 381 34.53 -5.49 -10.44
CA ARG A 381 33.44 -5.00 -11.28
C ARG A 381 32.13 -4.97 -10.52
N LYS A 382 31.36 -3.91 -10.74
CA LYS A 382 30.01 -3.70 -10.20
C LYS A 382 28.98 -4.48 -11.01
N SER A 383 28.06 -5.14 -10.31
CA SER A 383 26.90 -5.85 -10.85
C SER A 383 27.17 -7.01 -11.83
N ALA A 384 28.44 -7.40 -12.03
CA ALA A 384 28.79 -8.56 -12.85
C ALA A 384 30.20 -9.06 -12.54
N GLN A 385 30.45 -10.36 -12.76
CA GLN A 385 31.78 -10.95 -12.65
C GLN A 385 32.78 -10.30 -13.63
N PRO A 386 33.98 -9.89 -13.17
CA PRO A 386 35.04 -9.36 -14.03
C PRO A 386 35.56 -10.40 -15.03
N THR A 387 36.02 -9.91 -16.19
CA THR A 387 36.79 -10.68 -17.17
C THR A 387 38.05 -9.93 -17.55
N ALA A 388 38.97 -10.57 -18.30
CA ALA A 388 40.16 -9.90 -18.82
C ALA A 388 39.86 -8.68 -19.73
N GLN A 389 38.63 -8.57 -20.26
CA GLN A 389 38.21 -7.49 -21.14
C GLN A 389 37.16 -6.55 -20.51
N SER A 390 36.57 -6.93 -19.37
CA SER A 390 35.49 -6.17 -18.74
C SER A 390 35.67 -6.14 -17.23
N TYR A 391 36.12 -4.99 -16.73
CA TYR A 391 36.35 -4.71 -15.32
C TYR A 391 36.19 -3.21 -15.09
N ASP A 392 35.82 -2.82 -13.87
CA ASP A 392 35.74 -1.42 -13.48
C ASP A 392 37.02 -0.96 -12.79
N CYS A 393 37.71 -1.88 -12.10
CA CYS A 393 39.03 -1.64 -11.56
C CYS A 393 39.96 -2.84 -11.81
N ARG A 394 41.16 -2.54 -12.31
CA ARG A 394 42.30 -3.43 -12.44
C ARG A 394 43.58 -2.60 -12.31
N PRO A 395 44.24 -2.58 -11.15
CA PRO A 395 45.53 -1.91 -11.01
C PRO A 395 46.53 -2.56 -11.97
N TYR A 396 47.35 -1.78 -12.69
CA TYR A 396 48.35 -2.32 -13.61
C TYR A 396 49.68 -2.46 -12.88
N ARG A 397 49.76 -3.32 -11.86
CA ARG A 397 51.01 -3.55 -11.14
C ARG A 397 51.63 -4.87 -11.60
N ALA A 398 52.95 -4.99 -11.44
CA ALA A 398 53.70 -6.19 -11.82
C ALA A 398 53.85 -7.16 -10.63
N HIS A 399 52.99 -7.02 -9.61
CA HIS A 399 53.06 -7.74 -8.35
C HIS A 399 51.68 -7.81 -7.69
N SER A 400 51.47 -8.80 -6.82
CA SER A 400 50.17 -9.10 -6.20
C SER A 400 49.64 -8.11 -5.16
N ASN A 401 50.33 -6.99 -4.91
CA ASN A 401 49.89 -5.94 -3.98
C ASN A 401 49.07 -4.85 -4.71
N GLU A 402 47.77 -5.02 -4.73
CA GLU A 402 46.82 -4.24 -5.53
C GLU A 402 45.61 -3.79 -4.71
N ALA A 403 44.98 -2.67 -5.09
CA ALA A 403 43.82 -2.16 -4.38
C ALA A 403 42.84 -1.46 -5.33
N CYS A 404 41.55 -1.60 -5.03
CA CYS A 404 40.43 -0.97 -5.70
C CYS A 404 39.48 -0.37 -4.66
N GLU A 405 38.97 0.83 -4.92
CA GLU A 405 38.09 1.55 -3.99
C GLU A 405 36.99 2.24 -4.81
N PHE A 406 35.76 2.15 -4.32
CA PHE A 406 34.58 2.75 -4.94
C PHE A 406 33.76 3.47 -3.86
N GLU A 407 33.39 4.73 -4.10
CA GLU A 407 32.63 5.58 -3.16
C GLU A 407 31.12 5.56 -3.48
N GLU A 408 30.57 4.37 -3.72
CA GLU A 408 29.14 4.22 -4.04
C GLU A 408 28.60 2.85 -3.63
N ALA A 409 27.34 2.85 -3.19
CA ALA A 409 26.63 1.64 -2.83
C ALA A 409 26.45 0.70 -4.03
N GLY A 410 26.41 -0.60 -3.76
CA GLY A 410 26.05 -1.60 -4.75
C GLY A 410 26.71 -2.95 -4.54
N GLU A 411 26.56 -3.78 -5.57
CA GLU A 411 27.05 -5.15 -5.60
C GLU A 411 28.38 -5.24 -6.35
N TYR A 412 29.43 -5.72 -5.70
CA TYR A 412 30.78 -5.82 -6.27
C TYR A 412 31.26 -7.26 -6.35
N TYR A 413 31.78 -7.63 -7.51
CA TYR A 413 32.41 -8.91 -7.77
C TYR A 413 33.91 -8.71 -7.87
N VAL A 414 34.67 -9.55 -7.16
CA VAL A 414 36.13 -9.51 -7.12
C VAL A 414 36.68 -10.76 -7.79
N SER A 415 37.76 -10.64 -8.54
CA SER A 415 38.41 -11.77 -9.21
C SER A 415 39.91 -11.62 -9.18
N ILE A 416 40.61 -12.75 -9.05
CA ILE A 416 42.06 -12.83 -9.04
C ILE A 416 42.50 -13.70 -10.21
N ASN A 417 43.37 -13.18 -11.06
CA ASN A 417 43.96 -13.92 -12.17
C ASN A 417 45.45 -14.14 -11.90
N GLY A 418 45.89 -15.41 -11.84
CA GLY A 418 47.30 -15.74 -11.63
C GLY A 418 48.08 -15.65 -12.94
N TYR A 419 48.94 -14.65 -13.10
CA TYR A 419 49.91 -14.62 -14.21
C TYR A 419 51.12 -15.51 -13.90
N ARG A 420 51.46 -15.63 -12.62
CA ARG A 420 52.32 -16.67 -12.05
C ARG A 420 51.59 -17.39 -10.93
N GLN A 421 52.04 -18.60 -10.60
CA GLN A 421 51.56 -19.26 -9.40
C GLN A 421 51.87 -18.37 -8.19
N SER A 422 50.83 -17.96 -7.48
CA SER A 422 50.92 -16.94 -6.45
C SER A 422 50.04 -17.30 -5.26
N ALA A 423 50.55 -17.12 -4.05
CA ALA A 423 49.75 -17.05 -2.84
C ALA A 423 49.22 -15.62 -2.67
N PHE A 424 47.98 -15.48 -2.21
CA PHE A 424 47.35 -14.18 -1.97
C PHE A 424 46.59 -14.14 -0.64
N SER A 425 46.42 -12.91 -0.14
CA SER A 425 45.49 -12.53 0.92
C SER A 425 44.69 -11.34 0.41
N LEU A 426 43.37 -11.41 0.51
CA LEU A 426 42.41 -10.46 -0.01
C LEU A 426 41.53 -9.97 1.14
N SER A 427 41.55 -8.66 1.37
CA SER A 427 40.68 -7.93 2.31
C SER A 427 39.63 -7.17 1.51
N ILE A 428 38.37 -7.33 1.88
CA ILE A 428 37.24 -6.58 1.32
C ILE A 428 36.51 -5.92 2.50
N ILE A 429 36.50 -4.60 2.53
CA ILE A 429 35.82 -3.81 3.57
C ILE A 429 34.58 -3.18 2.94
N THR A 430 33.41 -3.47 3.50
CA THR A 430 32.10 -2.97 3.07
C THR A 430 31.42 -2.22 4.21
N LYS A 431 30.49 -1.32 3.92
CA LYS A 431 29.60 -0.73 4.93
C LYS A 431 28.27 -1.46 4.93
N GLU A 432 27.93 -2.09 6.05
CA GLU A 432 26.69 -2.84 6.23
C GLU A 432 25.89 -2.32 7.44
N GLN A 433 24.58 -2.62 7.48
CA GLN A 433 23.73 -2.33 8.64
C GLN A 433 23.82 -3.49 9.64
N MET A 434 24.13 -3.21 10.91
CA MET A 434 23.97 -4.20 11.97
C MET A 434 22.48 -4.42 12.27
N THR A 435 22.00 -5.66 12.11
CA THR A 435 20.78 -6.11 12.77
C THR A 435 21.13 -6.44 14.22
N VAL A 436 20.70 -5.60 15.16
CA VAL A 436 20.71 -5.97 16.59
C VAL A 436 19.60 -7.02 16.76
N GLU A 437 19.99 -8.26 17.07
CA GLU A 437 19.07 -9.38 17.35
C GLU A 437 18.20 -9.14 18.60
#